data_AF-A0A3P7Z552-F1
#
_entry.id   AF-A0A3P7Z552-F1
#
_cell.length_a   1.000
_cell.length_b   1.000
_cell.length_c   1.000
_cell.angle_alpha   90.00
_cell.angle_beta   90.00
_cell.angle_gamma   90.00
#
_symmetry.space_group_name_H-M   'P 1'
#
loop_
_entity.id
_entity.type
_entity.pdbx_description
1 polymer ?
#
loop_
_entity_poly.entity_id
_entity_poly.type
_entity_poly.pdbx_seq_one_letter_code
_entity_poly.pdbx_strand_id
1 'polypeptide(L)'
;MWYRYQCPECPVTTVAHPAENTFTTQRLELSSLKAGSTYTVLIFAENKISKIEAAISQYALVEFTTRQLLDVKEVSLEIYCNYRATVPVVRGLRIEGVQESGVTIAWKPIEIIKNELSYEIESFHNNSSIVVETIRTYYTFESLKPQFMYSFRVRVVSEYGHGAWSEPLWYQPGRGLPIGPINDHDNDDDDYAQNNSIVDFHWSSSVPSLWIWVLLICAFVIIVLFTLLICLRQNQNRKRLSDCDGIDSYKNSIFICLFFFHFKI
;
A
#
# COMPACT_ATOMS: atom_id res chain seq x y z
N MET A 1 -38.80 40.46 -44.35
CA MET A 1 -37.52 40.80 -43.72
C MET A 1 -37.06 39.55 -43.01
N TRP A 2 -35.79 39.20 -43.11
CA TRP A 2 -35.19 38.11 -42.36
C TRP A 2 -33.91 38.61 -41.72
N TYR A 3 -33.45 37.90 -40.72
CA TYR A 3 -32.19 38.15 -40.04
C TYR A 3 -31.18 37.10 -40.47
N ARG A 4 -29.91 37.50 -40.50
CA ARG A 4 -28.77 36.60 -40.65
C ARG A 4 -27.81 36.90 -39.53
N TYR A 5 -27.22 35.88 -38.92
CA TYR A 5 -26.18 36.09 -37.92
C TYR A 5 -24.82 35.57 -38.40
N GLN A 6 -23.75 36.16 -37.87
CA GLN A 6 -22.38 35.67 -38.00
C GLN A 6 -21.72 35.71 -36.63
N CYS A 7 -21.05 34.62 -36.26
CA CYS A 7 -20.22 34.55 -35.06
C CYS A 7 -18.81 34.09 -35.47
N PRO A 8 -17.88 35.01 -35.71
CA PRO A 8 -16.56 34.67 -36.25
C PRO A 8 -15.70 33.85 -35.28
N GLU A 9 -15.88 34.04 -33.97
CA GLU A 9 -15.09 33.37 -32.93
C GLU A 9 -15.83 32.20 -32.27
N CYS A 10 -17.04 31.85 -32.75
CA CYS A 10 -17.77 30.70 -32.21
C CYS A 10 -17.08 29.37 -32.57
N PRO A 11 -16.96 28.43 -31.61
CA PRO A 11 -16.50 27.07 -31.88
C PRO A 11 -17.32 26.35 -32.94
N VAL A 12 -16.71 25.41 -33.66
CA VAL A 12 -17.42 24.52 -34.61
C VAL A 12 -18.49 23.64 -33.94
N THR A 13 -18.41 23.48 -32.61
CA THR A 13 -19.38 22.73 -31.80
C THR A 13 -20.61 23.55 -31.43
N THR A 14 -20.63 24.85 -31.72
CA THR A 14 -21.76 25.73 -31.39
C THR A 14 -23.00 25.31 -32.15
N VAL A 15 -24.10 25.09 -31.42
CA VAL A 15 -25.39 24.76 -32.01
C VAL A 15 -26.29 25.98 -31.91
N ALA A 16 -26.82 26.41 -33.04
CA ALA A 16 -27.76 27.51 -33.11
C ALA A 16 -29.20 27.03 -33.18
N HIS A 17 -30.09 27.75 -32.52
CA HIS A 17 -31.53 27.57 -32.66
C HIS A 17 -32.17 28.93 -33.02
N PRO A 18 -32.78 29.05 -34.22
CA PRO A 18 -32.90 28.03 -35.27
C PRO A 18 -31.55 27.63 -35.90
N ALA A 19 -31.47 26.42 -36.46
CA ALA A 19 -30.23 25.82 -36.96
C ALA A 19 -29.68 26.48 -38.24
N GLU A 20 -30.53 27.19 -38.98
CA GLU A 20 -30.13 27.94 -40.16
C GLU A 20 -29.44 29.25 -39.77
N ASN A 21 -28.48 29.67 -40.59
CA ASN A 21 -27.80 30.97 -40.42
C ASN A 21 -28.73 32.17 -40.68
N THR A 22 -29.90 31.93 -41.28
CA THR A 22 -30.96 32.90 -41.53
C THR A 22 -32.22 32.52 -40.77
N PHE A 23 -32.90 33.52 -40.21
CA PHE A 23 -34.08 33.29 -39.40
C PHE A 23 -35.06 34.48 -39.48
N THR A 24 -36.34 34.21 -39.28
CA THR A 24 -37.39 35.25 -39.28
C THR A 24 -37.90 35.56 -37.88
N THR A 25 -37.47 34.80 -36.88
CA THR A 25 -37.80 35.01 -35.46
C THR A 25 -36.97 36.16 -34.88
N GLN A 26 -37.36 36.66 -33.71
CA GLN A 26 -36.59 37.67 -32.96
C GLN A 26 -35.68 37.03 -31.89
N ARG A 27 -35.51 35.70 -31.94
CA ARG A 27 -34.76 34.92 -30.94
C ARG A 27 -33.77 34.01 -31.65
N LEU A 28 -32.51 34.14 -31.27
CA LEU A 28 -31.39 33.28 -31.63
C LEU A 28 -30.80 32.74 -30.33
N GLU A 29 -30.70 31.41 -30.21
CA GLU A 29 -30.03 30.76 -29.09
C GLU A 29 -28.77 30.07 -29.58
N LEU A 30 -27.65 30.34 -28.92
CA LEU A 30 -26.36 29.70 -29.18
C LEU A 30 -26.00 28.84 -27.98
N SER A 31 -25.82 27.54 -28.19
CA SER A 31 -25.38 26.59 -27.17
C SER A 31 -24.00 26.01 -27.52
N SER A 32 -23.39 25.30 -26.57
CA SER A 32 -22.06 24.69 -26.73
C SER A 32 -20.92 25.71 -26.99
N LEU A 33 -21.03 26.90 -26.39
CA LEU A 33 -19.97 27.90 -26.33
C LEU A 33 -18.99 27.57 -25.20
N LYS A 34 -17.73 28.00 -25.32
CA LYS A 34 -16.71 27.82 -24.27
C LYS A 34 -17.06 28.71 -23.08
N ALA A 35 -16.91 28.17 -21.87
CA ALA A 35 -17.11 28.90 -20.63
C ALA A 35 -16.03 30.00 -20.42
N GLY A 36 -16.38 31.07 -19.71
CA GLY A 36 -15.47 32.16 -19.36
C GLY A 36 -14.86 32.89 -20.56
N SER A 37 -15.53 32.87 -21.71
CA SER A 37 -15.05 33.43 -22.97
C SER A 37 -15.99 34.52 -23.45
N THR A 38 -15.44 35.60 -23.99
CA THR A 38 -16.22 36.65 -24.64
C THR A 38 -16.42 36.32 -26.11
N TYR A 39 -17.63 36.54 -26.61
CA TYR A 39 -18.01 36.31 -27.99
C TYR A 39 -18.68 37.54 -28.58
N THR A 40 -18.47 37.73 -29.87
CA THR A 40 -19.12 38.77 -30.67
C THR A 40 -20.00 38.13 -31.73
N VAL A 41 -21.26 38.57 -31.80
CA VAL A 41 -22.23 38.13 -32.81
C VAL A 41 -22.71 39.35 -33.60
N LEU A 42 -22.61 39.24 -34.93
CA LEU A 42 -23.08 40.25 -35.87
C LEU A 42 -24.46 39.83 -36.38
N ILE A 43 -25.46 40.70 -36.23
CA ILE A 43 -26.83 40.45 -36.70
C ILE A 43 -27.17 41.41 -37.83
N PHE A 44 -27.47 40.87 -38.99
CA PHE A 44 -27.83 41.60 -40.20
C PHE A 44 -29.34 41.53 -40.39
N ALA A 45 -29.98 42.68 -40.63
CA ALA A 45 -31.38 42.75 -41.04
C ALA A 45 -31.43 42.85 -42.57
N GLU A 46 -31.97 41.82 -43.23
CA GLU A 46 -31.97 41.71 -44.68
C GLU A 46 -33.40 41.73 -45.25
N ASN A 47 -33.51 42.30 -46.45
CA ASN A 47 -34.73 42.32 -47.24
C ASN A 47 -34.39 42.04 -48.72
N LYS A 48 -35.40 42.04 -49.59
CA LYS A 48 -35.19 41.75 -51.02
C LYS A 48 -34.33 42.81 -51.74
N ILE A 49 -34.11 43.97 -51.13
CA ILE A 49 -33.34 45.11 -51.66
C ILE A 49 -31.88 45.05 -51.18
N SER A 50 -31.63 44.58 -49.95
CA SER A 50 -30.28 44.49 -49.35
C SER A 50 -29.36 43.47 -50.04
N LYS A 51 -29.89 42.59 -50.91
CA LYS A 51 -29.08 41.68 -51.75
C LYS A 51 -28.36 42.38 -52.91
N ILE A 52 -28.81 43.58 -53.30
CA ILE A 52 -28.34 44.28 -54.51
C ILE A 52 -27.13 45.17 -54.20
N GLU A 53 -26.97 45.60 -52.94
CA GLU A 53 -25.89 46.49 -52.52
C GLU A 53 -25.34 46.06 -51.15
N ALA A 54 -24.52 45.00 -51.16
CA ALA A 54 -23.87 44.46 -49.95
C ALA A 54 -22.94 45.48 -49.24
N ALA A 55 -22.60 46.59 -49.90
CA ALA A 55 -21.76 47.65 -49.36
C ALA A 55 -22.40 48.45 -48.21
N ILE A 56 -23.71 48.35 -48.00
CA ILE A 56 -24.46 49.13 -46.97
C ILE A 56 -25.10 48.19 -45.94
N SER A 57 -24.69 46.91 -45.85
CA SER A 57 -25.31 45.99 -44.88
C SER A 57 -25.00 46.43 -43.44
N GLN A 58 -25.89 47.21 -42.84
CA GLN A 58 -25.82 47.59 -41.44
C GLN A 58 -26.08 46.34 -40.59
N TYR A 59 -25.23 46.14 -39.59
CA TYR A 59 -25.35 45.07 -38.63
C TYR A 59 -25.37 45.62 -37.21
N ALA A 60 -26.08 44.92 -36.33
CA ALA A 60 -25.95 45.11 -34.90
C ALA A 60 -24.82 44.22 -34.37
N LEU A 61 -23.97 44.77 -33.50
CA LEU A 61 -22.92 44.03 -32.81
C LEU A 61 -23.43 43.69 -31.40
N VAL A 62 -23.41 42.40 -31.07
CA VAL A 62 -23.77 41.88 -29.75
C VAL A 62 -22.55 41.22 -29.15
N GLU A 63 -22.04 41.77 -28.05
CA GLU A 63 -20.93 41.22 -27.30
C GLU A 63 -21.45 40.65 -25.97
N PHE A 64 -21.05 39.42 -25.65
CA PHE A 64 -21.43 38.77 -24.40
C PHE A 64 -20.32 37.85 -23.90
N THR A 65 -20.22 37.72 -22.57
CA THR A 65 -19.27 36.83 -21.92
C THR A 65 -19.99 35.65 -21.31
N THR A 66 -19.58 34.43 -21.66
CA THR A 66 -20.14 33.22 -21.06
C THR A 66 -19.70 33.09 -19.61
N ARG A 67 -20.55 32.49 -18.79
CA ARG A 67 -20.20 32.23 -17.38
C ARG A 67 -18.96 31.34 -17.33
N GLN A 68 -18.04 31.65 -16.43
CA GLN A 68 -16.90 30.81 -16.15
C GLN A 68 -17.37 29.54 -15.43
N LEU A 69 -16.93 28.38 -15.90
CA LEU A 69 -17.01 27.16 -15.12
C LEU A 69 -15.84 27.21 -14.14
N LEU A 70 -16.14 27.48 -12.87
CA LEU A 70 -15.18 27.29 -11.79
C LEU A 70 -14.76 25.82 -11.80
N ASP A 71 -13.45 25.57 -11.89
CA ASP A 71 -12.92 24.22 -11.76
C ASP A 71 -13.28 23.73 -10.35
N VAL A 72 -13.99 22.62 -10.26
CA VAL A 72 -14.62 22.10 -9.02
C VAL A 72 -13.57 21.81 -7.93
N LYS A 73 -12.28 21.87 -8.24
CA LYS A 73 -11.18 21.80 -7.28
C LYS A 73 -11.15 22.94 -6.26
N GLU A 74 -11.55 24.17 -6.61
CA GLU A 74 -11.38 25.32 -5.71
C GLU A 74 -12.59 25.54 -4.79
N VAL A 75 -13.80 25.21 -5.28
CA VAL A 75 -15.05 25.26 -4.49
C VAL A 75 -15.11 24.14 -3.44
N SER A 76 -14.28 23.10 -3.58
CA SER A 76 -14.16 22.00 -2.61
C SER A 76 -13.47 22.40 -1.30
N LEU A 77 -12.74 23.52 -1.26
CA LEU A 77 -12.03 23.95 -0.04
C LEU A 77 -12.91 24.80 0.88
N GLU A 78 -13.72 25.71 0.35
CA GLU A 78 -14.57 26.58 1.18
C GLU A 78 -15.81 25.86 1.71
N ILE A 79 -16.32 24.84 1.00
CA ILE A 79 -17.43 24.00 1.48
C ILE A 79 -16.98 23.03 2.58
N TYR A 80 -15.68 22.73 2.69
CA TYR A 80 -15.13 21.89 3.75
C TYR A 80 -14.81 22.66 5.03
N CYS A 81 -14.93 23.99 5.12
CA CYS A 81 -14.61 24.70 6.37
C CYS A 81 -15.82 25.00 7.27
N ASN A 82 -17.01 24.50 6.95
CA ASN A 82 -18.21 24.66 7.81
C ASN A 82 -18.68 23.35 8.49
N TYR A 83 -17.86 22.29 8.51
CA TYR A 83 -17.99 21.23 9.50
C TYR A 83 -17.03 21.55 10.64
N ARG A 84 -17.46 21.39 11.91
CA ARG A 84 -16.52 21.33 13.05
C ARG A 84 -15.32 20.49 12.62
N ALA A 85 -14.11 21.05 12.59
CA ALA A 85 -12.92 20.34 12.15
C ALA A 85 -12.75 19.04 12.96
N THR A 86 -13.31 17.95 12.46
CA THR A 86 -13.20 16.64 13.07
C THR A 86 -11.83 16.12 12.69
N VAL A 87 -11.01 15.90 13.71
CA VAL A 87 -9.68 15.35 13.53
C VAL A 87 -9.81 13.96 12.89
N PRO A 88 -9.09 13.68 11.79
CA PRO A 88 -9.27 12.46 11.03
C PRO A 88 -8.94 11.20 11.84
N VAL A 89 -9.63 10.11 11.54
CA VAL A 89 -9.41 8.80 12.17
C VAL A 89 -8.30 8.05 11.46
N VAL A 90 -7.39 7.46 12.23
CA VAL A 90 -6.27 6.65 11.71
C VAL A 90 -6.82 5.36 11.07
N ARG A 91 -6.29 5.02 9.90
CA ARG A 91 -6.69 3.82 9.14
C ARG A 91 -5.48 2.96 8.76
N GLY A 92 -5.74 1.69 8.48
CA GLY A 92 -4.71 0.73 8.04
C GLY A 92 -3.66 0.44 9.10
N LEU A 93 -4.06 0.48 10.38
CA LEU A 93 -3.25 0.02 11.50
C LEU A 93 -2.94 -1.47 11.31
N ARG A 94 -1.66 -1.83 11.31
CA ARG A 94 -1.17 -3.18 11.02
C ARG A 94 0.14 -3.45 11.75
N ILE A 95 0.51 -4.73 11.81
CA ILE A 95 1.86 -5.15 12.20
C ILE A 95 2.78 -5.00 11.00
N GLU A 96 3.88 -4.28 11.18
CA GLU A 96 4.92 -4.08 10.16
C GLU A 96 6.13 -5.01 10.42
N GLY A 97 6.41 -5.31 11.68
CA GLY A 97 7.53 -6.17 12.07
C GLY A 97 7.32 -6.86 13.41
N VAL A 98 7.82 -8.08 13.53
CA VAL A 98 7.78 -8.89 14.76
C VAL A 98 9.20 -9.12 15.25
N GLN A 99 9.41 -8.96 16.56
CA GLN A 99 10.67 -9.25 17.24
C GLN A 99 10.45 -10.27 18.37
N GLU A 100 11.52 -10.83 18.92
CA GLU A 100 11.46 -11.89 19.95
C GLU A 100 10.54 -11.54 21.14
N SER A 101 10.62 -10.30 21.61
CA SER A 101 9.79 -9.75 22.68
C SER A 101 9.18 -8.40 22.27
N GLY A 102 8.93 -8.19 20.98
CA GLY A 102 8.52 -6.89 20.48
C GLY A 102 7.65 -6.94 19.24
N VAL A 103 7.04 -5.80 18.92
CA VAL A 103 6.27 -5.61 17.69
C VAL A 103 6.36 -4.18 17.23
N THR A 104 6.53 -4.01 15.93
CA THR A 104 6.41 -2.73 15.26
C THR A 104 5.04 -2.66 14.60
N ILE A 105 4.24 -1.68 15.01
CA ILE A 105 2.96 -1.34 14.37
C ILE A 105 3.15 -0.15 13.44
N ALA A 106 2.39 -0.11 12.36
CA ALA A 106 2.37 1.00 11.42
C ALA A 106 0.94 1.28 10.94
N TRP A 107 0.69 2.50 10.48
CA TRP A 107 -0.59 2.91 9.91
C TRP A 107 -0.41 3.70 8.63
N LYS A 108 -1.51 3.97 7.92
CA LYS A 108 -1.45 4.77 6.69
C LYS A 108 -1.26 6.25 7.06
N PRO A 109 -0.36 6.98 6.37
CA PRO A 109 -0.22 8.42 6.55
C PRO A 109 -1.51 9.14 6.12
N ILE A 110 -1.78 10.28 6.75
CA ILE A 110 -2.93 11.13 6.42
C ILE A 110 -2.42 12.30 5.57
N GLU A 111 -2.71 12.28 4.28
CA GLU A 111 -2.17 13.24 3.29
C GLU A 111 -2.96 14.56 3.21
N ILE A 112 -4.11 14.64 3.88
CA ILE A 112 -5.07 15.74 3.74
C ILE A 112 -4.61 16.98 4.53
N ILE A 113 -3.77 16.81 5.55
CA ILE A 113 -3.36 17.87 6.47
C ILE A 113 -1.93 18.30 6.12
N LYS A 114 -1.76 19.58 5.76
CA LYS A 114 -0.46 20.17 5.42
C LYS A 114 0.45 20.40 6.65
N ASN A 115 -0.12 20.34 7.85
CA ASN A 115 0.62 20.49 9.11
C ASN A 115 1.23 19.17 9.57
N GLU A 116 2.28 19.28 10.40
CA GLU A 116 2.88 18.16 11.11
C GLU A 116 1.86 17.59 12.12
N LEU A 117 1.43 16.35 11.89
CA LEU A 117 0.51 15.63 12.77
C LEU A 117 1.30 14.85 13.82
N SER A 118 0.83 14.86 15.07
CA SER A 118 1.25 13.88 16.07
C SER A 118 0.19 12.80 16.26
N TYR A 119 0.61 11.68 16.81
CA TYR A 119 -0.21 10.51 17.04
C TYR A 119 -0.04 10.04 18.47
N GLU A 120 -1.15 9.73 19.12
CA GLU A 120 -1.15 9.00 20.38
C GLU A 120 -1.45 7.53 20.12
N ILE A 121 -0.68 6.67 20.77
CA ILE A 121 -0.82 5.23 20.72
C ILE A 121 -1.13 4.75 22.12
N GLU A 122 -2.27 4.09 22.27
CA GLU A 122 -2.62 3.38 23.49
C GLU A 122 -2.30 1.89 23.31
N SER A 123 -1.53 1.35 24.25
CA SER A 123 -1.37 -0.10 24.44
C SER A 123 -2.10 -0.50 25.71
N PHE A 124 -2.98 -1.49 25.62
CA PHE A 124 -3.72 -2.02 26.75
C PHE A 124 -3.45 -3.52 26.91
N HIS A 125 -3.17 -3.94 28.15
CA HIS A 125 -3.03 -5.34 28.54
C HIS A 125 -3.39 -5.51 30.02
N ASN A 126 -4.08 -6.60 30.38
CA ASN A 126 -4.36 -6.95 31.78
C ASN A 126 -4.86 -5.76 32.66
N ASN A 127 -5.85 -5.00 32.16
CA ASN A 127 -6.39 -3.80 32.82
C ASN A 127 -5.40 -2.64 33.05
N SER A 128 -4.23 -2.67 32.40
CA SER A 128 -3.26 -1.59 32.39
C SER A 128 -3.18 -0.98 30.99
N SER A 129 -3.37 0.34 30.90
CA SER A 129 -3.12 1.12 29.68
C SER A 129 -1.85 1.95 29.82
N ILE A 130 -1.12 2.06 28.72
CA ILE A 130 0.02 2.96 28.55
C ILE A 130 -0.24 3.75 27.27
N VAL A 131 -0.06 5.07 27.33
CA VAL A 131 -0.22 5.96 26.18
C VAL A 131 1.12 6.60 25.86
N VAL A 132 1.49 6.60 24.59
CA VAL A 132 2.74 7.20 24.08
C VAL A 132 2.41 8.08 22.89
N GLU A 133 3.16 9.17 22.71
CA GLU A 133 3.02 10.08 21.57
C GLU A 133 4.20 9.93 20.59
N THR A 134 3.93 10.08 19.29
CA THR A 134 4.95 10.07 18.23
C THR A 134 4.50 10.91 17.03
N ILE A 135 5.45 11.44 16.28
CA ILE A 135 5.22 12.11 14.98
C ILE A 135 5.34 11.14 13.79
N ARG A 136 5.80 9.91 14.03
CA ARG A 136 6.01 8.91 12.99
C ARG A 136 4.72 8.14 12.72
N THR A 137 4.59 7.54 11.54
CA THR A 137 3.44 6.67 11.20
C THR A 137 3.66 5.21 11.60
N TYR A 138 4.57 4.98 12.55
CA TYR A 138 4.89 3.67 13.10
C TYR A 138 5.43 3.82 14.53
N TYR A 139 5.31 2.75 15.31
CA TYR A 139 5.85 2.69 16.66
C TYR A 139 6.28 1.25 17.00
N THR A 140 7.39 1.11 17.73
CA THR A 140 7.91 -0.20 18.16
C THR A 140 7.72 -0.35 19.66
N PHE A 141 7.00 -1.39 20.04
CA PHE A 141 6.91 -1.85 21.42
C PHE A 141 7.98 -2.90 21.68
N GLU A 142 8.76 -2.67 22.73
CA GLU A 142 9.82 -3.57 23.17
C GLU A 142 9.44 -4.26 24.48
N SER A 143 10.09 -5.39 24.78
CA SER A 143 9.93 -6.12 26.05
C SER A 143 8.48 -6.53 26.40
N LEU A 144 7.66 -6.81 25.40
CA LEU A 144 6.34 -7.38 25.55
C LEU A 144 6.43 -8.81 26.09
N LYS A 145 5.53 -9.14 27.02
CA LYS A 145 5.51 -10.46 27.65
C LYS A 145 4.59 -11.40 26.84
N PRO A 146 5.07 -12.60 26.45
CA PRO A 146 4.31 -13.52 25.57
C PRO A 146 3.05 -14.09 26.21
N GLN A 147 2.95 -14.04 27.54
CA GLN A 147 1.78 -14.45 28.30
C GLN A 147 0.59 -13.49 28.19
N PHE A 148 0.79 -12.26 27.71
CA PHE A 148 -0.26 -11.24 27.65
C PHE A 148 -0.71 -10.98 26.22
N MET A 149 -2.02 -10.80 26.07
CA MET A 149 -2.62 -10.27 24.86
C MET A 149 -2.69 -8.76 24.97
N TYR A 150 -2.18 -8.08 23.95
CA TYR A 150 -2.13 -6.63 23.86
C TYR A 150 -3.15 -6.15 22.81
N SER A 151 -3.84 -5.04 23.10
CA SER A 151 -4.56 -4.26 22.09
C SER A 151 -3.88 -2.93 21.87
N PHE A 152 -3.69 -2.55 20.62
CA PHE A 152 -3.15 -1.25 20.23
C PHE A 152 -4.21 -0.42 19.54
N ARG A 153 -4.34 0.84 19.93
CA ARG A 153 -5.19 1.84 19.25
C ARG A 153 -4.36 3.09 18.98
N VAL A 154 -4.63 3.74 17.86
CA VAL A 154 -3.93 4.96 17.46
C VAL A 154 -4.96 6.05 17.16
N ARG A 155 -4.72 7.27 17.63
CA ARG A 155 -5.49 8.45 17.24
C ARG A 155 -4.57 9.58 16.84
N VAL A 156 -5.08 10.47 15.99
CA VAL A 156 -4.38 11.71 15.62
C VAL A 156 -4.53 12.73 16.73
N VAL A 157 -3.48 13.49 16.97
CA VAL A 157 -3.49 14.68 17.82
C VAL A 157 -3.16 15.88 16.94
N SER A 158 -3.99 16.91 17.03
CA SER A 158 -3.87 18.13 16.23
C SER A 158 -4.18 19.36 17.08
N GLU A 159 -3.94 20.56 16.55
CA GLU A 159 -4.33 21.82 17.19
C GLU A 159 -5.83 21.92 17.48
N TYR A 160 -6.66 21.19 16.73
CA TYR A 160 -8.11 21.15 16.91
C TYR A 160 -8.56 20.11 17.95
N GLY A 161 -7.62 19.38 18.56
CA GLY A 161 -7.86 18.37 19.58
C GLY A 161 -7.45 16.95 19.16
N HIS A 162 -8.00 15.96 19.86
CA HIS A 162 -7.74 14.53 19.62
C HIS A 162 -8.80 13.93 18.70
N GLY A 163 -8.37 13.12 17.74
CA GLY A 163 -9.24 12.31 16.90
C GLY A 163 -9.83 11.11 17.63
N ALA A 164 -10.77 10.44 16.98
CA ALA A 164 -11.26 9.16 17.48
C ALA A 164 -10.15 8.10 17.41
N TRP A 165 -10.18 7.18 18.36
CA TRP A 165 -9.32 5.99 18.34
C TRP A 165 -9.62 5.13 17.11
N SER A 166 -8.57 4.55 16.53
CA SER A 166 -8.71 3.50 15.52
C SER A 166 -9.36 2.25 16.13
N GLU A 167 -9.82 1.36 15.25
CA GLU A 167 -10.13 -0.01 15.64
C GLU A 167 -8.92 -0.66 16.33
N PRO A 168 -9.15 -1.48 17.38
CA PRO A 168 -8.06 -2.11 18.12
C PRO A 168 -7.36 -3.17 17.28
N LEU A 169 -6.04 -3.10 17.24
CA LEU A 169 -5.18 -4.14 16.69
C LEU A 169 -4.72 -5.06 17.82
N TRP A 170 -5.11 -6.34 17.75
CA TRP A 170 -4.77 -7.33 18.76
C TRP A 170 -3.49 -8.09 18.41
N TYR A 171 -2.63 -8.29 19.39
CA TYR A 171 -1.36 -8.99 19.23
C TYR A 171 -0.96 -9.75 20.49
N GLN A 172 -0.43 -10.95 20.31
CA GLN A 172 0.20 -11.73 21.37
C GLN A 172 1.63 -12.14 20.95
N PRO A 173 2.67 -11.70 21.66
CA PRO A 173 4.05 -12.09 21.35
C PRO A 173 4.22 -13.61 21.39
N GLY A 174 4.98 -14.16 20.45
CA GLY A 174 5.25 -15.59 20.36
C GLY A 174 4.18 -16.43 19.63
N ARG A 175 3.00 -15.88 19.29
CA ARG A 175 1.99 -16.55 18.45
C ARG A 175 2.05 -16.19 16.96
N GLY A 176 2.90 -15.25 16.56
CA GLY A 176 3.26 -15.01 15.16
C GLY A 176 2.19 -14.38 14.25
N LEU A 177 0.93 -14.25 14.67
CA LEU A 177 -0.12 -13.57 13.89
C LEU A 177 -0.93 -12.55 14.71
N PRO A 178 -1.25 -11.38 14.13
CA PRO A 178 -2.30 -10.51 14.65
C PRO A 178 -3.66 -11.20 14.51
N ILE A 179 -4.45 -11.18 15.57
CA ILE A 179 -5.84 -11.64 15.53
C ILE A 179 -6.66 -10.44 15.05
N GLY A 180 -7.36 -10.60 13.92
CA GLY A 180 -8.23 -9.57 13.36
C GLY A 180 -9.36 -9.17 14.33
N PRO A 181 -10.11 -8.10 14.03
CA PRO A 181 -11.23 -7.69 14.87
C PRO A 181 -12.23 -8.85 14.99
N ILE A 182 -12.41 -9.33 16.22
CA ILE A 182 -13.43 -10.32 16.57
C ILE A 182 -14.75 -9.55 16.54
N ASN A 183 -15.53 -9.75 15.48
CA ASN A 183 -16.92 -9.32 15.44
C ASN A 183 -17.69 -10.23 16.41
N ASP A 184 -17.92 -9.73 17.63
CA ASP A 184 -18.69 -10.40 18.66
C ASP A 184 -20.19 -10.16 18.43
N HIS A 185 -20.75 -10.89 17.46
CA HIS A 185 -22.19 -11.15 17.38
C HIS A 185 -22.42 -12.36 16.47
N ASP A 186 -22.53 -13.53 17.08
CA ASP A 186 -23.74 -14.33 16.95
C ASP A 186 -23.74 -15.41 18.03
N ASN A 187 -24.77 -15.35 18.87
CA ASN A 187 -25.22 -16.48 19.65
C ASN A 187 -25.76 -17.50 18.64
N ASP A 188 -25.25 -18.72 18.65
CA ASP A 188 -26.10 -19.90 18.61
C ASP A 188 -25.26 -21.13 18.99
N ASP A 189 -25.80 -21.87 19.95
CA ASP A 189 -25.37 -23.20 20.34
C ASP A 189 -25.34 -24.12 19.11
N ASP A 190 -24.24 -24.83 18.89
CA ASP A 190 -24.26 -26.20 18.36
C ASP A 190 -22.92 -26.91 18.61
N ASP A 191 -23.02 -27.96 19.42
CA ASP A 191 -22.08 -29.06 19.60
C ASP A 191 -21.71 -29.69 18.24
N TYR A 192 -20.43 -29.94 18.02
CA TYR A 192 -19.84 -31.20 17.52
C TYR A 192 -18.38 -30.96 17.12
N ALA A 193 -17.52 -31.81 17.67
CA ALA A 193 -16.09 -31.88 17.44
C ALA A 193 -15.64 -31.58 16.01
N GLN A 194 -14.77 -30.58 15.86
CA GLN A 194 -13.75 -30.61 14.82
C GLN A 194 -12.39 -30.22 15.38
N ASN A 195 -11.74 -31.24 15.91
CA ASN A 195 -10.32 -31.31 16.18
C ASN A 195 -9.58 -31.27 14.83
N ASN A 196 -9.67 -30.15 14.10
CA ASN A 196 -8.80 -29.90 12.97
C ASN A 196 -7.65 -29.02 13.45
N SER A 197 -6.80 -29.61 14.31
CA SER A 197 -5.38 -29.31 14.28
C SER A 197 -4.79 -29.88 12.98
N ILE A 198 -5.24 -29.35 11.85
CA ILE A 198 -4.41 -29.28 10.67
C ILE A 198 -3.50 -28.10 10.98
N VAL A 199 -2.39 -28.44 11.64
CA VAL A 199 -1.22 -27.59 11.64
C VAL A 199 -0.80 -27.53 10.17
N ASP A 200 -1.38 -26.57 9.47
CA ASP A 200 -0.90 -26.13 8.17
C ASP A 200 0.42 -25.43 8.46
N PHE A 201 1.45 -26.27 8.63
CA PHE A 201 2.86 -25.93 8.77
C PHE A 201 3.31 -25.41 7.41
N HIS A 202 2.73 -24.29 6.98
CA HIS A 202 3.34 -23.45 5.96
C HIS A 202 4.55 -22.86 6.65
N TRP A 203 5.67 -23.56 6.50
CA TRP A 203 6.97 -22.93 6.59
C TRP A 203 7.02 -21.87 5.49
N SER A 204 6.43 -20.70 5.72
CA SER A 204 7.08 -19.46 5.34
C SER A 204 8.26 -19.26 6.29
N SER A 205 9.16 -20.26 6.29
CA SER A 205 10.52 -20.11 6.75
C SER A 205 11.06 -18.96 5.92
N SER A 206 11.28 -17.84 6.57
CA SER A 206 12.27 -16.87 6.15
C SER A 206 13.47 -17.68 5.67
N VAL A 207 13.69 -17.68 4.35
CA VAL A 207 14.75 -18.43 3.69
C VAL A 207 15.99 -18.21 4.55
N PRO A 208 16.59 -19.27 5.16
CA PRO A 208 17.80 -19.09 5.94
C PRO A 208 18.77 -18.33 5.06
N SER A 209 19.17 -17.14 5.51
CA SER A 209 20.02 -16.22 4.75
C SER A 209 21.14 -17.04 4.10
N LEU A 210 21.38 -16.85 2.79
CA LEU A 210 22.28 -17.67 1.96
C LEU A 210 23.65 -17.98 2.61
N TRP A 211 24.05 -17.15 3.56
CA TRP A 211 25.20 -17.25 4.43
C TRP A 211 25.26 -18.56 5.23
N ILE A 212 24.12 -19.14 5.66
CA ILE A 212 24.10 -20.45 6.36
C ILE A 212 24.57 -21.57 5.43
N TRP A 213 24.12 -21.57 4.18
CA TRP A 213 24.57 -22.52 3.17
C TRP A 213 26.05 -22.32 2.83
N VAL A 214 26.52 -21.07 2.78
CA VAL A 214 27.95 -20.75 2.60
C VAL A 214 28.78 -21.33 3.76
N LEU A 215 28.34 -21.16 5.01
CA LEU A 215 29.04 -21.73 6.16
C LEU A 215 29.07 -23.26 6.16
N LEU A 216 27.97 -23.90 5.77
CA LEU A 216 27.91 -25.37 5.63
C LEU A 216 28.83 -25.88 4.52
N ILE A 217 28.88 -25.21 3.37
CA ILE A 217 29.78 -25.56 2.27
C ILE A 217 31.24 -25.37 2.70
N CYS A 218 31.56 -24.25 3.35
CA CYS A 218 32.90 -23.99 3.89
C CYS A 218 33.32 -25.07 4.90
N ALA A 219 32.44 -25.46 5.83
CA ALA A 219 32.72 -26.52 6.79
C ALA A 219 32.98 -27.87 6.10
N PHE A 220 32.18 -28.22 5.09
CA PHE A 220 32.36 -29.44 4.31
C PHE A 220 33.71 -29.46 3.59
N VAL A 221 34.10 -28.35 2.94
CA VAL A 221 35.40 -28.22 2.26
C VAL A 221 36.56 -28.36 3.25
N ILE A 222 36.46 -27.76 4.44
CA ILE A 222 37.48 -27.89 5.49
C ILE A 222 37.63 -29.36 5.93
N ILE A 223 36.52 -30.07 6.13
CA ILE A 223 36.55 -31.49 6.51
C ILE A 223 37.21 -32.33 5.42
N VAL A 224 36.87 -32.11 4.14
CA VAL A 224 37.49 -32.82 3.01
C VAL A 224 38.99 -32.51 2.90
N LEU A 225 39.41 -31.27 3.11
CA LEU A 225 40.82 -30.91 3.14
C LEU A 225 41.55 -31.57 4.33
N PHE A 226 40.93 -31.62 5.50
CA PHE A 226 41.50 -32.31 6.66
C PHE A 226 41.63 -33.81 6.44
N THR A 227 40.61 -34.46 5.86
CA THR A 227 40.69 -35.89 5.55
C THR A 227 41.73 -36.17 4.47
N LEU A 228 41.83 -35.33 3.43
CA LEU A 228 42.90 -35.41 2.44
C LEU A 228 44.28 -35.23 3.06
N LEU A 229 44.47 -34.25 3.95
CA LEU A 229 45.73 -34.07 4.67
C LEU A 229 46.09 -35.27 5.54
N ILE A 230 45.09 -35.87 6.21
CA ILE A 230 45.30 -37.10 6.99
C ILE A 230 45.64 -38.28 6.07
N CYS A 231 44.96 -38.45 4.94
CA CYS A 231 45.26 -39.49 3.95
C CYS A 231 46.65 -39.30 3.34
N LEU A 232 47.05 -38.06 3.04
CA LEU A 232 48.38 -37.73 2.52
C LEU A 232 49.47 -37.97 3.56
N ARG A 233 49.23 -37.61 4.83
CA ARG A 233 50.14 -37.92 5.96
C ARG A 233 50.23 -39.42 6.20
N GLN A 234 49.13 -40.16 6.13
CA GLN A 234 49.12 -41.62 6.24
C GLN A 234 49.89 -42.25 5.07
N ASN A 235 49.77 -41.72 3.85
CA ASN A 235 50.52 -42.19 2.69
C ASN A 235 52.02 -41.87 2.82
N GLN A 236 52.40 -40.69 3.30
CA GLN A 236 53.80 -40.36 3.59
C GLN A 236 54.39 -41.24 4.72
N ASN A 237 53.61 -41.54 5.76
CA ASN A 237 54.02 -42.46 6.83
C ASN A 237 54.10 -43.91 6.34
N ARG A 238 53.19 -44.36 5.46
CA ARG A 238 53.29 -45.69 4.81
C ARG A 238 54.53 -45.78 3.93
N LYS A 239 54.90 -44.72 3.21
CA LYS A 239 56.14 -44.68 2.40
C LYS A 239 57.42 -44.75 3.24
N ARG A 240 57.36 -44.45 4.55
CA ARG A 240 58.47 -44.68 5.50
C ARG A 240 58.48 -46.08 6.13
N LEU A 241 57.36 -46.79 6.11
CA LEU A 241 57.22 -48.13 6.70
C LEU A 241 57.35 -49.27 5.67
N SER A 242 57.26 -48.97 4.37
CA SER A 242 57.42 -49.99 3.32
C SER A 242 58.87 -50.35 2.99
N ASP A 243 59.86 -49.66 3.56
CA ASP A 243 61.28 -50.00 3.40
C ASP A 243 61.76 -51.10 4.37
N CYS A 244 60.90 -51.58 5.28
CA CYS A 244 61.31 -52.52 6.33
C CYS A 244 60.55 -53.85 6.39
N ASP A 245 59.68 -54.19 5.43
CA ASP A 245 59.01 -55.50 5.46
C ASP A 245 59.24 -56.27 4.16
N GLY A 246 60.47 -56.74 4.03
CA GLY A 246 60.74 -57.92 3.25
C GLY A 246 60.13 -59.14 3.94
N ILE A 247 59.10 -59.69 3.30
CA ILE A 247 58.89 -61.14 3.14
C ILE A 247 58.96 -61.98 4.43
N ASP A 248 57.81 -62.26 5.05
CA ASP A 248 57.05 -63.50 4.79
C ASP A 248 56.12 -63.91 5.95
N SER A 249 55.14 -64.72 5.56
CA SER A 249 54.34 -65.65 6.38
C SER A 249 53.06 -65.18 7.06
N TYR A 250 51.96 -65.43 6.33
CA TYR A 250 50.92 -66.38 6.74
C TYR A 250 50.27 -66.14 8.11
N LYS A 251 49.10 -65.49 8.12
CA LYS A 251 47.88 -66.02 8.79
C LYS A 251 46.66 -65.10 8.66
N ASN A 252 45.54 -65.76 8.36
CA ASN A 252 44.17 -65.42 8.75
C ASN A 252 43.48 -64.27 8.01
N SER A 253 43.05 -64.58 6.80
CA SER A 253 41.73 -64.15 6.31
C SER A 253 40.65 -64.75 7.21
N ILE A 254 40.11 -63.97 8.15
CA ILE A 254 38.75 -64.04 8.73
C ILE A 254 38.66 -62.84 9.67
N PHE A 255 37.85 -61.84 9.32
CA PHE A 255 36.88 -61.22 10.24
C PHE A 255 35.89 -60.40 9.42
N ILE A 256 34.84 -61.10 9.01
CA ILE A 256 33.49 -60.56 8.92
C ILE A 256 33.15 -59.93 10.28
N CYS A 257 32.74 -58.66 10.30
CA CYS A 257 31.66 -58.19 11.17
C CYS A 257 31.13 -56.84 10.64
N LEU A 258 30.11 -56.99 9.81
CA LEU A 258 29.01 -56.05 9.62
C LEU A 258 28.32 -55.74 10.98
N PHE A 259 27.64 -54.59 11.04
CA PHE A 259 26.61 -54.12 11.99
C PHE A 259 26.98 -53.08 13.07
N PHE A 260 26.41 -51.88 12.82
CA PHE A 260 25.62 -51.03 13.73
C PHE A 260 26.34 -50.07 14.68
N PHE A 261 26.09 -48.76 14.45
CA PHE A 261 25.61 -47.89 15.52
C PHE A 261 24.57 -46.89 14.99
N HIS A 262 23.30 -47.28 15.17
CA HIS A 262 22.16 -46.38 15.31
C HIS A 262 21.63 -46.61 16.73
N PHE A 263 21.76 -45.63 17.64
CA PHE A 263 20.66 -45.21 18.53
C PHE A 263 20.99 -43.94 19.34
N LYS A 264 20.09 -42.98 19.19
CA LYS A 264 19.57 -41.98 20.14
C LYS A 264 19.78 -42.28 21.64
N ILE A 265 20.19 -41.28 22.42
CA ILE A 265 19.40 -40.56 23.44
C ILE A 265 19.76 -39.08 23.30
#